data_AF-A0A7C4IGR1-F1
#
_entry.id   AF-A0A7C4IGR1-F1
#
_cell.length_a   1.000
_cell.length_b   1.000
_cell.length_c   1.000
_cell.angle_alpha   90.00
_cell.angle_beta   90.00
_cell.angle_gamma   90.00
#
_symmetry.space_group_name_H-M   'P 1'
#
loop_
_entity.id
_entity.type
_entity.pdbx_description
1 polymer ?
#
loop_
_entity_poly.entity_id
_entity_poly.type
_entity_poly.pdbx_seq_one_letter_code
_entity_poly.pdbx_strand_id
1 'polypeptide(L)'
;MRENVLRPCRYLGYDRDDIGMHLLGREAYDIAESQFRRAVWLNPYEPVFKEHLAWCLVRQRRYADALPIIEQAIAQQPDVQRFHDLKRLIEGRIHDSANPNQQCNPPG
;
A
#
# COMPACT_ATOMS: atom_id res chain seq x y z
N MET A 1 23.12 13.65 -4.12
CA MET A 1 22.90 14.02 -5.54
C MET A 1 21.40 14.18 -5.79
N ARG A 2 21.04 14.96 -6.82
CA ARG A 2 19.76 15.65 -7.09
C ARG A 2 18.54 14.75 -7.38
N GLU A 3 18.19 13.80 -6.53
CA GLU A 3 16.99 12.98 -6.80
C GLU A 3 15.70 13.80 -6.80
N ASN A 4 15.60 14.85 -5.99
CA ASN A 4 14.45 15.75 -5.96
C ASN A 4 14.23 16.59 -7.24
N VAL A 5 15.11 16.45 -8.25
CA VAL A 5 15.00 17.14 -9.54
C VAL A 5 14.41 16.23 -10.64
N LEU A 6 14.20 14.94 -10.34
CA LEU A 6 13.61 14.01 -11.29
C LEU A 6 12.13 14.34 -11.51
N ARG A 7 11.74 14.60 -12.77
CA ARG A 7 10.33 14.70 -13.11
C ARG A 7 9.69 13.30 -13.08
N PRO A 8 8.42 13.16 -12.71
CA PRO A 8 7.70 11.89 -12.81
C PRO A 8 7.83 11.29 -14.21
N CYS A 9 8.23 10.03 -14.29
CA CYS A 9 8.53 9.31 -15.53
C CYS A 9 8.20 7.83 -15.40
N ARG A 10 7.70 7.21 -16.47
CA ARG A 10 7.25 5.80 -16.50
C ARG A 10 8.37 4.76 -16.29
N TYR A 11 9.63 5.18 -16.34
CA TYR A 11 10.79 4.29 -16.25
C TYR A 11 11.55 4.43 -14.91
N LEU A 12 11.07 5.25 -13.99
CA LEU A 12 11.70 5.48 -12.69
C LEU A 12 10.92 4.78 -11.57
N GLY A 13 11.54 4.68 -10.40
CA GLY A 13 10.87 4.20 -9.18
C GLY A 13 11.01 2.72 -8.87
N TYR A 14 11.40 1.88 -9.84
CA TYR A 14 11.61 0.44 -9.61
C TYR A 14 12.68 0.15 -8.55
N ASP A 15 13.83 0.83 -8.60
CA ASP A 15 14.86 0.67 -7.56
C ASP A 15 14.34 1.01 -6.15
N ARG A 16 13.46 2.02 -6.07
CA ARG A 16 12.84 2.43 -4.80
C ARG A 16 11.83 1.39 -4.35
N ASP A 17 11.05 0.84 -5.27
CA ASP A 17 10.09 -0.22 -4.98
C ASP A 17 10.79 -1.50 -4.48
N ASP A 18 11.88 -1.92 -5.13
CA ASP A 18 12.67 -3.10 -4.74
C ASP A 18 13.27 -2.95 -3.34
N ILE A 19 13.84 -1.77 -3.04
CA ILE A 19 14.34 -1.46 -1.69
C ILE A 19 13.18 -1.48 -0.69
N GLY A 20 12.03 -0.90 -1.05
CA GLY A 20 10.81 -0.91 -0.24
C GLY A 20 10.37 -2.33 0.09
N MET A 21 10.37 -3.24 -0.89
CA MET A 21 10.03 -4.64 -0.71
C MET A 21 11.00 -5.37 0.20
N HIS A 22 12.31 -5.15 0.03
CA HIS A 22 13.31 -5.72 0.92
C HIS A 22 13.10 -5.27 2.38
N LEU A 23 12.83 -3.97 2.60
CA LEU A 23 12.56 -3.42 3.92
C LEU A 23 11.25 -3.93 4.52
N LEU A 24 10.21 -4.09 3.70
CA LEU A 24 8.91 -4.65 4.10
C LEU A 24 9.06 -6.08 4.62
N GLY A 25 9.87 -6.91 3.94
CA GLY A 25 10.18 -8.27 4.37
C GLY A 25 10.95 -8.34 5.69
N ARG A 26 11.67 -7.25 6.05
CA ARG A 26 12.37 -7.09 7.34
C ARG A 26 11.54 -6.38 8.40
N GLU A 27 10.26 -6.14 8.13
CA GLU A 27 9.33 -5.43 9.02
C GLU A 27 9.74 -3.98 9.35
N ALA A 28 10.63 -3.39 8.56
CA ALA A 28 11.06 -2.00 8.68
C ALA A 28 10.05 -1.07 7.99
N TYR A 29 8.82 -1.04 8.49
CA TYR A 29 7.67 -0.47 7.79
C TYR A 29 7.79 1.03 7.51
N ASP A 30 8.30 1.83 8.45
CA ASP A 30 8.41 3.28 8.26
C ASP A 30 9.37 3.62 7.12
N ILE A 31 10.49 2.91 7.03
CA ILE A 31 11.50 3.11 5.99
C ILE A 31 10.97 2.57 4.66
N ALA A 32 10.31 1.41 4.67
CA ALA A 32 9.66 0.83 3.49
C ALA A 32 8.62 1.77 2.88
N GLU A 33 7.75 2.36 3.72
CA GLU A 33 6.76 3.34 3.29
C GLU A 33 7.40 4.53 2.59
N SER A 34 8.49 5.07 3.14
CA SER A 34 9.21 6.17 2.50
C SER A 34 9.73 5.80 1.10
N GLN A 35 10.16 4.55 0.90
CA GLN A 35 10.61 4.08 -0.41
C GLN A 35 9.44 3.91 -1.39
N PHE A 36 8.34 3.29 -0.96
CA PHE A 36 7.15 3.13 -1.79
C PHE A 36 6.52 4.47 -2.18
N ARG A 37 6.41 5.43 -1.25
CA ARG A 37 5.96 6.80 -1.56
C ARG A 37 6.84 7.46 -2.61
N ARG A 38 8.15 7.21 -2.54
CA ARG A 38 9.09 7.72 -3.53
C ARG A 38 8.91 7.06 -4.90
N ALA A 39 8.69 5.74 -4.94
CA ALA A 39 8.38 5.00 -6.16
C ALA A 39 7.10 5.55 -6.82
N VAL A 40 6.02 5.73 -6.05
CA VAL A 40 4.75 6.31 -6.52
C VAL A 40 4.93 7.73 -7.06
N TRP A 41 5.74 8.57 -6.40
CA TRP A 41 6.01 9.93 -6.88
C TRP A 41 6.82 9.94 -8.18
N LEU A 42 7.84 9.07 -8.27
CA LEU A 42 8.68 8.96 -9.46
C LEU A 42 7.90 8.40 -10.65
N ASN A 43 6.97 7.48 -10.42
CA ASN A 43 6.15 6.89 -11.47
C ASN A 43 4.71 6.70 -11.00
N PRO A 44 3.85 7.73 -11.14
CA PRO A 44 2.46 7.65 -10.76
C PRO A 44 1.62 6.77 -11.71
N TYR A 45 2.18 6.32 -12.84
CA TYR A 45 1.51 5.51 -13.85
C TYR A 45 1.64 4.00 -13.62
N GLU A 46 2.51 3.59 -12.69
CA GLU A 46 2.66 2.21 -12.27
C GLU A 46 1.73 1.93 -11.07
N PRO A 47 0.61 1.21 -11.25
CA PRO A 47 -0.31 0.93 -10.16
C PRO A 47 0.26 -0.06 -9.14
N VAL A 48 1.22 -0.90 -9.54
CA VAL A 48 1.88 -1.85 -8.63
C VAL A 48 2.56 -1.14 -7.45
N PHE A 49 3.17 0.03 -7.68
CA PHE A 49 3.78 0.81 -6.59
C PHE A 49 2.74 1.30 -5.56
N LYS A 50 1.49 1.53 -5.98
CA LYS A 50 0.40 1.88 -5.07
C LYS A 50 -0.08 0.66 -4.29
N GLU A 51 -0.18 -0.51 -4.93
CA GLU A 51 -0.45 -1.78 -4.25
C GLU A 51 0.56 -2.01 -3.12
N HIS A 52 1.86 -1.87 -3.42
CA HIS A 52 2.92 -2.07 -2.44
C HIS A 52 2.88 -1.08 -1.27
N LEU A 53 2.62 0.20 -1.57
CA LEU A 53 2.38 1.22 -0.53
C LEU A 53 1.17 0.87 0.34
N ALA A 54 0.04 0.47 -0.27
CA ALA A 54 -1.15 0.07 0.46
C ALA A 54 -0.88 -1.15 1.35
N TRP A 55 -0.14 -2.14 0.86
CA TRP A 55 0.27 -3.32 1.63
C TRP A 55 1.15 -2.95 2.84
N CYS A 56 2.08 -2.02 2.65
CA CYS A 56 2.91 -1.50 3.74
C CYS A 56 2.05 -0.84 4.84
N LEU A 57 1.09 0.00 4.44
CA LEU A 57 0.17 0.66 5.37
C LEU A 57 -0.74 -0.35 6.10
N VAL A 58 -1.20 -1.39 5.41
CA VAL A 58 -1.93 -2.53 6.03
C VAL A 58 -1.09 -3.21 7.10
N ARG A 59 0.21 -3.42 6.87
CA ARG A 59 1.13 -4.00 7.87
C ARG A 59 1.34 -3.11 9.09
N GLN A 60 1.28 -1.80 8.90
CA GLN A 60 1.26 -0.82 9.99
C GLN A 60 -0.13 -0.68 10.65
N ARG A 61 -1.14 -1.46 10.24
CA ARG A 61 -2.55 -1.34 10.67
C ARG A 61 -3.20 0.02 10.37
N ARG A 62 -2.63 0.78 9.43
CA ARG A 62 -3.13 2.08 8.97
C ARG A 62 -4.12 1.90 7.81
N TYR A 63 -5.22 1.20 8.09
CA TYR A 63 -6.18 0.79 7.08
C TYR A 63 -6.89 1.97 6.40
N ALA A 64 -7.22 3.02 7.16
CA ALA A 64 -7.84 4.23 6.64
C ALA A 64 -6.94 4.97 5.62
N ASP A 65 -5.61 4.93 5.83
CA ASP A 65 -4.64 5.52 4.90
C ASP A 65 -4.42 4.62 3.67
N ALA A 66 -4.55 3.30 3.81
CA ALA A 66 -4.33 2.34 2.74
C ALA A 66 -5.47 2.33 1.70
N LEU A 67 -6.71 2.51 2.14
CA LEU A 67 -7.90 2.45 1.29
C LEU A 67 -7.85 3.39 0.07
N PRO A 68 -7.62 4.70 0.23
CA PRO A 68 -7.57 5.60 -0.93
C PRO A 68 -6.40 5.29 -1.88
N ILE A 69 -5.32 4.66 -1.40
CA ILE A 69 -4.18 4.29 -2.23
C ILE A 69 -4.52 3.10 -3.14
N ILE A 70 -5.16 2.06 -2.60
CA ILE A 70 -5.54 0.90 -3.41
C ILE A 70 -6.66 1.24 -4.41
N GLU A 71 -7.56 2.17 -4.05
CA GLU A 71 -8.59 2.67 -4.95
C GLU A 71 -8.00 3.39 -6.17
N GLN A 72 -6.90 4.14 -5.98
CA GLN A 72 -6.18 4.73 -7.11
C GLN A 72 -5.54 3.67 -8.02
N ALA A 73 -5.06 2.55 -7.46
CA ALA A 73 -4.53 1.45 -8.27
C ALA A 73 -5.64 0.79 -9.11
N ILE A 74 -6.80 0.54 -8.49
CA ILE A 74 -7.99 -0.02 -9.17
C ILE A 74 -8.50 0.93 -10.27
N ALA A 75 -8.55 2.24 -10.00
CA ALA A 75 -8.98 3.22 -10.99
C ALA A 75 -8.07 3.25 -12.22
N GLN A 76 -6.79 2.91 -12.07
CA GLN A 76 -5.82 2.82 -13.16
C GLN A 76 -5.89 1.49 -13.91
N GLN A 77 -6.06 0.38 -13.19
CA GLN A 77 -6.19 -0.97 -13.76
C GLN A 77 -7.29 -1.74 -13.03
N PRO A 78 -8.54 -1.69 -13.52
CA PRO A 78 -9.68 -2.30 -12.83
C PRO A 78 -9.70 -3.82 -12.93
N ASP A 79 -9.02 -4.41 -13.90
CA ASP A 79 -9.05 -5.86 -14.17
C ASP A 79 -8.09 -6.67 -13.28
N VAL A 80 -7.32 -5.99 -12.42
CA VAL A 80 -6.32 -6.64 -11.56
C VAL A 80 -6.99 -7.15 -10.28
N GLN A 81 -7.29 -8.46 -10.25
CA GLN A 81 -8.00 -9.11 -9.14
C GLN A 81 -7.36 -8.86 -7.77
N ARG A 82 -6.02 -8.92 -7.68
CA ARG A 82 -5.30 -8.72 -6.41
C ARG A 82 -5.54 -7.34 -5.78
N PHE A 83 -5.83 -6.30 -6.58
CA PHE A 83 -6.15 -4.98 -6.03
C PHE A 83 -7.50 -4.99 -5.31
N HIS A 84 -8.50 -5.66 -5.88
CA HIS A 84 -9.82 -5.82 -5.26
C HIS A 84 -9.76 -6.67 -4.00
N ASP A 85 -8.93 -7.72 -4.01
CA ASP A 85 -8.74 -8.57 -2.83
C ASP A 85 -8.09 -7.79 -1.68
N LEU A 86 -7.08 -6.96 -1.98
CA LEU A 86 -6.47 -6.07 -0.99
C LEU A 86 -7.46 -5.02 -0.48
N LYS A 87 -8.26 -4.42 -1.36
CA LYS A 87 -9.32 -3.48 -0.96
C LYS A 87 -10.32 -4.13 0.00
N ARG A 88 -10.83 -5.33 -0.33
CA ARG A 88 -11.76 -6.09 0.54
C ARG A 88 -11.16 -6.36 1.91
N LEU A 89 -9.86 -6.72 1.96
CA LEU A 89 -9.15 -6.92 3.22
C LEU A 89 -9.07 -5.62 4.05
N ILE A 90 -8.75 -4.49 3.41
CA ILE A 90 -8.68 -3.18 4.07
C ILE A 90 -10.04 -2.78 4.65
N GLU A 91 -11.11 -2.89 3.84
CA GLU A 91 -12.48 -2.53 4.26
C GLU A 91 -12.95 -3.38 5.44
N GLY A 92 -12.69 -4.70 5.40
CA GLY A 92 -12.99 -5.60 6.52
C GLY A 92 -12.30 -5.15 7.82
N ARG A 93 -11.02 -4.80 7.76
CA ARG A 93 -10.28 -4.34 8.96
C ARG A 93 -10.75 -2.98 9.47
N ILE A 94 -11.18 -2.08 8.59
CA ILE A 94 -11.80 -0.81 8.99
C ILE A 94 -13.12 -1.09 9.73
N HIS A 95 -13.97 -1.98 9.18
CA HIS A 95 -15.23 -2.36 9.82
C HIS A 95 -15.00 -3.01 11.19
N ASP A 96 -14.08 -3.97 11.29
CA ASP A 96 -13.73 -4.64 12.55
C ASP A 96 -13.25 -3.64 13.60
N SER A 97 -12.44 -2.65 13.20
CA SER A 97 -11.96 -1.59 14.09
C SER A 97 -13.07 -0.65 14.57
N ALA A 98 -14.14 -0.50 13.77
CA ALA A 98 -15.31 0.29 14.11
C ALA A 98 -16.35 -0.49 14.95
N ASN A 99 -16.23 -1.83 15.01
CA ASN A 99 -17.13 -2.69 15.76
C ASN A 99 -16.37 -3.53 16.82
N PRO A 100 -16.01 -2.93 17.97
CA PRO A 100 -15.26 -3.62 19.02
C PRO A 100 -16.00 -4.82 19.66
N ASN A 101 -17.31 -4.98 19.39
CA ASN A 101 -18.17 -5.98 20.01
C ASN A 101 -18.24 -7.33 19.27
N GLN A 102 -17.43 -7.56 18.24
CA GLN A 102 -17.32 -8.88 17.57
C GLN A 102 -16.09 -9.69 17.99
N GLN A 103 -15.46 -9.37 19.12
CA GLN A 103 -14.56 -10.32 19.78
C GLN A 103 -15.35 -11.58 20.15
N CYS A 104 -14.96 -12.70 19.54
CA CYS A 104 -15.45 -14.03 19.81
C CYS A 104 -15.54 -14.28 21.33
N ASN A 105 -16.76 -14.26 21.89
CA ASN A 105 -17.02 -15.05 23.07
C ASN A 105 -17.04 -16.51 22.60
N PRO A 106 -16.13 -17.39 23.08
CA PRO A 106 -16.31 -18.82 22.86
C PRO A 106 -17.63 -19.24 23.54
N PRO A 107 -18.37 -20.21 22.97
CA PRO A 107 -19.56 -20.73 23.64
C PRO A 107 -19.13 -21.35 24.98
N GLY A 108 -19.67 -20.82 26.08
CA GLY A 108 -19.58 -21.35 27.43
C GLY A 108 -20.97 -21.62 27.96
#